data_AF-A0A2K5HJX9-F1
#
_entry.id   AF-A0A2K5HJX9-F1
#
_cell.length_a   1.000
_cell.length_b   1.000
_cell.length_c   1.000
_cell.angle_alpha   90.00
_cell.angle_beta   90.00
_cell.angle_gamma   90.00
#
_symmetry.space_group_name_H-M   'P 1'
#
loop_
_entity.id
_entity.type
_entity.pdbx_description
1 polymer ?
#
loop_
_entity_poly.entity_id
_entity_poly.type
_entity_poly.pdbx_seq_one_letter_code
_entity_poly.pdbx_strand_id
1 'polypeptide(L)'
;MLPAAMEVQCSPWKKNACCTANTSQELHKDTSRLYNFNWDHCGKMEPACKRHFIQDTCLYECSPHLGPWIRQVNQSWRKERFLDVPLCKEDCQRWWEDCHTSRTCKSNWHRGWDWTSGVNKCPAGALCLTFESYFPTPVALCEGLWSHSYKVSNYSRGSGRCIQMWFDSAQGNPNEEVARFYAAVMHVNAGEMLHGIGGLLLSLALMLQLWLLG
;
A
#
# COMPACT_ATOMS: atom_id res chain seq x y z
N MET A 1 -15.09 13.74 -28.62
CA MET A 1 -14.43 12.58 -27.96
C MET A 1 -15.10 12.41 -26.61
N LEU A 2 -15.77 11.27 -26.37
CA LEU A 2 -16.27 10.94 -25.03
C LEU A 2 -15.07 10.70 -24.09
N PRO A 3 -15.10 11.15 -22.82
CA PRO A 3 -14.05 10.80 -21.87
C PRO A 3 -14.01 9.28 -21.68
N ALA A 4 -12.80 8.70 -21.69
CA ALA A 4 -12.61 7.29 -21.45
C ALA A 4 -13.15 6.91 -20.06
N ALA A 5 -13.98 5.86 -19.99
CA ALA A 5 -14.57 5.41 -18.75
C ALA A 5 -13.52 4.70 -17.86
N MET A 6 -13.58 4.97 -16.56
CA MET A 6 -12.81 4.26 -15.54
C MET A 6 -13.40 2.86 -15.34
N GLU A 7 -12.54 1.84 -15.31
CA GLU A 7 -12.97 0.45 -15.11
C GLU A 7 -13.71 0.25 -13.78
N VAL A 8 -14.60 -0.76 -13.73
CA VAL A 8 -15.58 -0.95 -12.65
C VAL A 8 -14.93 -0.99 -11.26
N GLN A 9 -13.81 -1.70 -11.07
CA GLN A 9 -13.18 -1.81 -9.74
C GLN A 9 -12.47 -0.51 -9.31
N CYS A 10 -11.95 0.27 -10.25
CA CYS A 10 -11.34 1.58 -9.97
C CYS A 10 -12.37 2.72 -9.95
N SER A 11 -13.59 2.50 -10.43
CA SER A 11 -14.65 3.51 -10.47
C SER A 11 -14.96 4.19 -9.11
N PRO A 12 -14.70 3.59 -7.93
CA PRO A 12 -14.90 4.28 -6.66
C PRO A 12 -14.06 5.55 -6.49
N TRP A 13 -12.94 5.68 -7.21
CA TRP A 13 -12.07 6.86 -7.17
C TRP A 13 -12.43 7.94 -8.21
N LYS A 14 -13.43 7.73 -9.06
CA LYS A 14 -13.75 8.62 -10.20
C LYS A 14 -13.93 10.10 -9.86
N LYS A 15 -14.34 10.42 -8.63
CA LYS A 15 -14.58 11.81 -8.17
C LYS A 15 -13.26 12.56 -7.94
N ASN A 16 -12.21 11.87 -7.48
CA ASN A 16 -10.90 12.43 -7.20
C ASN A 16 -9.87 11.28 -7.22
N ALA A 17 -9.07 11.21 -8.28
CA ALA A 17 -8.12 10.13 -8.51
C ALA A 17 -6.75 10.65 -8.95
N CYS A 18 -5.68 9.95 -8.56
CA CYS A 18 -4.33 10.18 -9.05
C CYS A 18 -4.03 9.45 -10.38
N CYS A 19 -4.82 8.43 -10.72
CA CYS A 19 -4.64 7.63 -11.92
C CYS A 19 -5.41 8.19 -13.11
N THR A 20 -5.00 7.81 -14.32
CA THR A 20 -5.74 8.13 -15.56
C THR A 20 -6.74 7.02 -15.90
N ALA A 21 -7.71 7.32 -16.78
CA ALA A 21 -8.60 6.29 -17.32
C ALA A 21 -7.82 5.15 -18.02
N ASN A 22 -6.75 5.49 -18.75
CA ASN A 22 -5.90 4.49 -19.39
C ASN A 22 -5.20 3.57 -18.37
N THR A 23 -4.67 4.14 -17.28
CA THR A 23 -4.12 3.36 -16.16
C THR A 23 -5.17 2.40 -15.60
N SER A 24 -6.41 2.87 -15.40
CA SER A 24 -7.49 2.02 -14.90
C SER A 24 -7.87 0.87 -15.84
N GLN A 25 -7.77 1.07 -17.16
CA GLN A 25 -8.02 0.01 -18.15
C GLN A 25 -6.86 -0.99 -18.25
N GLU A 26 -5.63 -0.50 -18.21
CA GLU A 26 -4.44 -1.35 -18.28
C GLU A 26 -4.32 -2.28 -17.07
N LEU A 27 -4.67 -1.85 -15.86
CA LEU A 27 -4.53 -2.69 -14.65
C LEU A 27 -5.53 -3.86 -14.58
N HIS A 28 -6.60 -3.84 -15.39
CA HIS A 28 -7.56 -4.95 -15.47
C HIS A 28 -7.15 -6.03 -16.48
N LYS A 29 -6.08 -5.82 -17.25
CA LYS A 29 -5.55 -6.80 -18.21
C LYS A 29 -4.66 -7.82 -17.50
N ASP A 30 -4.78 -9.10 -17.86
CA ASP A 30 -4.03 -10.20 -17.23
C ASP A 30 -2.51 -10.01 -17.28
N THR A 31 -1.98 -9.42 -18.36
CA THR A 31 -0.60 -8.94 -18.47
C THR A 31 -0.62 -7.44 -18.76
N SER A 32 -0.94 -6.66 -17.72
CA SER A 32 -0.91 -5.20 -17.78
C SER A 32 0.45 -4.68 -18.20
N ARG A 33 0.49 -3.73 -19.14
CA ARG A 33 1.73 -3.06 -19.54
C ARG A 33 2.27 -2.10 -18.49
N LEU A 34 1.51 -1.79 -17.44
CA LEU A 34 1.96 -0.91 -16.35
C LEU A 34 3.18 -1.49 -15.64
N TYR A 35 3.15 -2.79 -15.36
CA TYR A 35 4.19 -3.48 -14.60
C TYR A 35 4.69 -4.76 -15.26
N ASN A 36 4.08 -5.19 -16.38
CA ASN A 36 4.30 -6.50 -17.00
C ASN A 36 4.22 -7.63 -15.97
N PHE A 37 3.32 -7.47 -14.99
CA PHE A 37 3.19 -8.39 -13.87
C PHE A 37 2.19 -9.50 -14.21
N ASN A 38 2.62 -10.74 -14.08
CA ASN A 38 1.87 -11.97 -14.27
C ASN A 38 1.33 -12.47 -12.93
N TRP A 39 0.02 -12.34 -12.76
CA TRP A 39 -0.70 -12.90 -11.61
C TRP A 39 -0.71 -14.44 -11.63
N ASP A 40 -0.60 -15.05 -12.81
CA ASP A 40 -0.73 -16.49 -13.04
C ASP A 40 0.64 -17.22 -13.05
N HIS A 41 1.63 -16.72 -12.30
CA HIS A 41 3.01 -17.25 -12.28
C HIS A 41 3.14 -18.67 -11.70
N CYS A 42 2.10 -19.18 -11.01
CA CYS A 42 2.01 -20.56 -10.51
C CYS A 42 0.77 -21.30 -11.04
N GLY A 43 0.34 -20.95 -12.26
CA GLY A 43 -0.94 -21.39 -12.82
C GLY A 43 -2.02 -20.32 -12.67
N LYS A 44 -3.20 -20.57 -13.23
CA LYS A 44 -4.29 -19.60 -13.24
C LYS A 44 -4.71 -19.26 -11.80
N MET A 45 -4.62 -17.98 -11.44
CA MET A 45 -5.09 -17.45 -10.18
C MET A 45 -6.62 -17.41 -10.18
N GLU A 46 -7.22 -17.81 -9.05
CA GLU A 46 -8.67 -17.77 -8.89
C GLU A 46 -9.20 -16.34 -9.02
N PRO A 47 -10.32 -16.10 -9.75
CA PRO A 47 -10.87 -14.75 -9.92
C PRO A 47 -11.19 -14.05 -8.59
N ALA A 48 -11.62 -14.80 -7.58
CA ALA A 48 -11.89 -14.29 -6.23
C ALA A 48 -10.63 -13.73 -5.54
N CYS A 49 -9.46 -14.30 -5.84
CA CYS A 49 -8.17 -13.81 -5.39
C CYS A 49 -7.68 -12.65 -6.25
N LYS A 50 -7.71 -12.81 -7.58
CA LYS A 50 -7.19 -11.82 -8.56
C LYS A 50 -7.83 -10.44 -8.40
N ARG A 51 -9.14 -10.36 -8.09
CA ARG A 51 -9.83 -9.09 -7.85
C ARG A 51 -9.21 -8.25 -6.72
N HIS A 52 -8.59 -8.86 -5.70
CA HIS A 52 -7.96 -8.11 -4.61
C HIS A 52 -6.66 -7.45 -5.06
N PHE A 53 -5.89 -8.12 -5.91
CA PHE A 53 -4.69 -7.53 -6.52
C PHE A 53 -5.03 -6.38 -7.47
N ILE A 54 -6.14 -6.50 -8.20
CA ILE A 54 -6.65 -5.41 -9.05
C ILE A 54 -7.10 -4.24 -8.18
N GLN A 55 -7.88 -4.49 -7.11
CA GLN A 55 -8.32 -3.45 -6.18
C GLN A 55 -7.15 -2.77 -5.44
N ASP A 56 -6.13 -3.53 -5.04
CA ASP A 56 -4.88 -3.02 -4.47
C ASP A 56 -4.18 -2.08 -5.46
N THR A 57 -4.09 -2.49 -6.73
CA THR A 57 -3.53 -1.65 -7.80
C THR A 57 -4.38 -0.39 -8.00
N CYS A 58 -5.72 -0.46 -7.96
CA CYS A 58 -6.57 0.73 -7.99
C CYS A 58 -6.31 1.66 -6.80
N LEU A 59 -6.19 1.13 -5.58
CA LEU A 59 -5.89 1.94 -4.39
C LEU A 59 -4.53 2.62 -4.53
N TYR A 60 -3.51 1.86 -4.94
CA TYR A 60 -2.15 2.36 -5.11
C TYR A 60 -2.04 3.45 -6.19
N GLU A 61 -2.64 3.22 -7.36
CA GLU A 61 -2.54 4.14 -8.50
C GLU A 61 -3.48 5.34 -8.35
N CYS A 62 -4.68 5.13 -7.81
CA CYS A 62 -5.76 6.10 -7.90
C CYS A 62 -6.00 6.87 -6.60
N SER A 63 -5.58 6.38 -5.43
CA SER A 63 -5.96 7.04 -4.17
C SER A 63 -5.19 8.34 -3.91
N PRO A 64 -5.88 9.48 -3.80
CA PRO A 64 -5.25 10.74 -3.37
C PRO A 64 -5.03 10.81 -1.85
N HIS A 65 -5.45 9.78 -1.11
CA HIS A 65 -5.50 9.79 0.36
C HIS A 65 -4.41 8.94 1.02
N LEU A 66 -3.33 8.64 0.29
CA LEU A 66 -2.18 7.87 0.81
C LEU A 66 -1.00 8.77 1.23
N GLY A 67 -1.13 10.09 1.09
CA GLY A 67 -0.10 11.09 1.41
C GLY A 67 0.66 10.88 2.73
N PRO A 68 0.01 10.64 3.88
CA PRO A 68 0.69 10.45 5.16
C PRO A 68 1.72 9.31 5.20
N TRP A 69 1.60 8.35 4.28
CA TRP A 69 2.45 7.15 4.20
C TRP A 69 3.40 7.16 3.03
N ILE A 70 3.47 8.25 2.26
CA ILE A 70 4.49 8.42 1.23
C ILE A 70 5.85 8.61 1.91
N ARG A 71 6.84 7.86 1.44
CA ARG A 71 8.24 7.91 1.89
C ARG A 71 9.16 7.96 0.69
N GLN A 72 10.17 8.82 0.75
CA GLN A 72 11.20 8.90 -0.28
C GLN A 72 12.04 7.61 -0.27
N VAL A 73 12.32 7.07 -1.46
CA VAL A 73 13.18 5.91 -1.66
C VAL A 73 14.14 6.19 -2.82
N ASN A 74 15.41 5.83 -2.61
CA ASN A 74 16.45 6.00 -3.62
C ASN A 74 16.52 4.77 -4.56
N GLN A 75 15.44 4.53 -5.31
CA GLN A 75 15.38 3.45 -6.31
C GLN A 75 15.37 4.04 -7.73
N SER A 76 15.97 3.32 -8.69
CA SER A 76 16.14 3.79 -10.07
C SER A 76 14.83 4.06 -10.82
N TRP A 77 13.74 3.39 -10.44
CA TRP A 77 12.44 3.43 -11.11
C TRP A 77 11.35 4.14 -10.30
N ARG A 78 11.61 4.51 -9.03
CA ARG A 78 10.63 5.19 -8.18
C ARG A 78 11.33 6.04 -7.11
N LYS A 79 10.94 7.32 -7.02
CA LYS A 79 11.46 8.26 -6.01
C LYS A 79 10.76 8.16 -4.66
N GLU A 80 9.53 7.66 -4.65
CA GLU A 80 8.68 7.63 -3.46
C GLU A 80 7.88 6.35 -3.42
N ARG A 81 7.62 5.76 -2.26
CA ARG A 81 6.69 4.65 -2.12
C ARG A 81 5.80 4.79 -0.90
N PHE A 82 4.74 4.00 -0.86
CA PHE A 82 3.97 3.82 0.36
C PHE A 82 4.71 2.87 1.30
N LEU A 83 4.71 3.22 2.59
CA LEU A 83 5.17 2.37 3.68
C LEU A 83 4.17 2.45 4.85
N ASP A 84 3.84 1.29 5.40
CA ASP A 84 2.99 1.13 6.57
C ASP A 84 1.60 1.78 6.47
N VAL A 85 0.98 1.74 5.29
CA VAL A 85 -0.42 2.17 5.13
C VAL A 85 -1.31 1.30 6.03
N PRO A 86 -2.15 1.88 6.92
CA PRO A 86 -2.89 1.14 7.94
C PRO A 86 -4.12 0.47 7.32
N LEU A 87 -3.94 -0.64 6.61
CA LEU A 87 -5.03 -1.36 5.97
C LEU A 87 -6.02 -1.89 7.02
N CYS A 88 -7.33 -1.71 6.81
CA CYS A 88 -8.34 -2.24 7.72
C CYS A 88 -8.24 -3.77 7.83
N LYS A 89 -8.44 -4.30 9.05
CA LYS A 89 -8.30 -5.74 9.30
C LYS A 89 -9.21 -6.59 8.43
N GLU A 90 -10.44 -6.16 8.16
CA GLU A 90 -11.38 -6.93 7.35
C GLU A 90 -10.99 -6.97 5.87
N ASP A 91 -10.43 -5.88 5.32
CA ASP A 91 -9.91 -5.87 3.95
C ASP A 91 -8.75 -6.87 3.81
N CYS A 92 -7.83 -6.87 4.77
CA CYS A 92 -6.70 -7.80 4.78
C CYS A 92 -7.14 -9.26 4.98
N GLN A 93 -8.03 -9.50 5.95
CA GLN A 93 -8.60 -10.82 6.22
C GLN A 93 -9.28 -11.38 4.96
N ARG A 94 -10.12 -10.57 4.32
CA ARG A 94 -10.88 -11.02 3.15
C ARG A 94 -9.98 -11.30 1.94
N TRP A 95 -8.94 -10.50 1.74
CA TRP A 95 -7.95 -10.76 0.71
C TRP A 95 -7.28 -12.12 0.94
N TRP A 96 -6.82 -12.39 2.15
CA TRP A 96 -6.21 -13.67 2.48
C TRP A 96 -7.16 -14.85 2.30
N GLU A 97 -8.40 -14.75 2.79
CA GLU A 97 -9.42 -15.80 2.64
C GLU A 97 -9.75 -16.12 1.17
N ASP A 98 -9.85 -15.10 0.32
CA ASP A 98 -10.15 -15.35 -1.09
C ASP A 98 -8.92 -15.90 -1.86
N CYS A 99 -7.72 -15.83 -1.28
CA CYS A 99 -6.47 -16.25 -1.91
C CYS A 99 -5.84 -17.51 -1.33
N HIS A 100 -6.19 -17.97 -0.11
CA HIS A 100 -5.39 -18.97 0.60
C HIS A 100 -5.21 -20.30 -0.16
N THR A 101 -6.16 -20.65 -1.04
CA THR A 101 -6.13 -21.84 -1.92
C THR A 101 -5.41 -21.63 -3.26
N SER A 102 -5.21 -20.38 -3.69
CA SER A 102 -4.40 -20.05 -4.87
C SER A 102 -2.93 -20.43 -4.63
N ARG A 103 -2.09 -20.34 -5.67
CA ARG A 103 -0.68 -20.73 -5.59
C ARG A 103 0.27 -19.58 -5.87
N THR A 104 1.41 -19.59 -5.19
CA THR A 104 2.54 -18.69 -5.44
C THR A 104 3.85 -19.43 -5.16
N CYS A 105 4.97 -18.80 -5.53
CA CYS A 105 6.33 -19.31 -5.29
C CYS A 105 7.16 -18.34 -4.44
N LYS A 106 6.59 -17.23 -3.97
CA LYS A 106 7.31 -16.16 -3.27
C LYS A 106 6.44 -15.49 -2.22
N SER A 107 7.03 -15.18 -1.07
CA SER A 107 6.41 -14.36 0.00
C SER A 107 6.71 -12.86 -0.11
N ASN A 108 7.52 -12.45 -1.08
CA ASN A 108 7.79 -11.04 -1.38
C ASN A 108 7.77 -10.85 -2.90
N TRP A 109 6.76 -10.12 -3.38
CA TRP A 109 6.49 -9.91 -4.79
C TRP A 109 7.10 -8.61 -5.33
N HIS A 110 7.69 -7.80 -4.45
CA HIS A 110 8.36 -6.57 -4.86
C HIS A 110 9.74 -6.83 -5.49
N ARG A 111 10.38 -7.98 -5.22
CA ARG A 111 11.75 -8.27 -5.67
C ARG A 111 12.04 -9.76 -5.85
N GLY A 112 13.10 -10.06 -6.61
CA GLY A 112 13.63 -11.42 -6.77
C GLY A 112 12.78 -12.33 -7.65
N TRP A 113 12.13 -11.76 -8.67
CA TRP A 113 11.53 -12.51 -9.77
C TRP A 113 12.56 -12.75 -10.87
N ASP A 114 12.36 -13.80 -11.67
CA ASP A 114 13.02 -13.93 -12.95
C ASP A 114 12.25 -13.12 -14.01
N TRP A 115 12.92 -12.16 -14.64
CA TRP A 115 12.35 -11.27 -15.67
C TRP A 115 12.90 -11.53 -17.08
N THR A 116 13.66 -12.61 -17.28
CA THR A 116 14.34 -12.91 -18.56
C THR A 116 13.38 -13.00 -19.76
N SER A 117 12.11 -13.36 -19.53
CA SER A 117 11.07 -13.41 -20.56
C SER A 117 10.26 -12.10 -20.73
N GLY A 118 10.61 -11.02 -20.04
CA GLY A 118 9.89 -9.74 -20.07
C GLY A 118 8.66 -9.63 -19.15
N VAL A 119 8.25 -10.75 -18.53
CA VAL A 119 7.24 -10.84 -17.47
C VAL A 119 7.83 -11.61 -16.29
N ASN A 120 7.33 -11.39 -15.07
CA ASN A 120 7.84 -12.10 -13.89
C ASN A 120 7.51 -13.59 -13.93
N LYS A 121 8.53 -14.40 -13.63
CA LYS A 121 8.46 -15.84 -13.43
C LYS A 121 9.10 -16.24 -12.11
N CYS A 122 8.67 -17.38 -11.58
CA CYS A 122 9.28 -17.97 -10.40
C CYS A 122 10.78 -18.19 -10.63
N PRO A 123 11.66 -17.69 -9.75
CA PRO A 123 13.10 -17.88 -9.89
C PRO A 123 13.45 -19.36 -9.69
N ALA A 124 14.65 -19.75 -10.15
CA ALA A 124 15.14 -21.12 -10.01
C ALA A 124 15.08 -21.60 -8.55
N GLY A 125 14.54 -22.80 -8.34
CA GLY A 125 14.38 -23.43 -7.02
C GLY A 125 13.17 -22.94 -6.20
N ALA A 126 12.43 -21.92 -6.64
CA ALA A 126 11.21 -21.49 -5.98
C ALA A 126 10.02 -22.38 -6.38
N LEU A 127 9.50 -23.15 -5.42
CA LEU A 127 8.41 -24.10 -5.65
C LEU A 127 7.06 -23.40 -5.62
N CYS A 128 6.16 -23.74 -6.54
CA CYS A 128 4.77 -23.29 -6.47
C CYS A 128 4.00 -24.06 -5.40
N LEU A 129 3.69 -23.41 -4.28
CA LEU A 129 2.89 -23.94 -3.17
C LEU A 129 1.62 -23.10 -2.97
N THR A 130 0.77 -23.47 -2.02
CA THR A 130 -0.40 -22.66 -1.69
C THR A 130 0.01 -21.30 -1.14
N PHE A 131 -0.86 -20.31 -1.31
CA PHE A 131 -0.68 -19.00 -0.68
C PHE A 131 -0.47 -19.13 0.83
N GLU A 132 -1.25 -19.99 1.50
CA GLU A 132 -1.10 -20.26 2.93
C GLU A 132 0.31 -20.75 3.33
N SER A 133 0.99 -21.49 2.44
CA SER A 133 2.37 -21.94 2.71
C SER A 133 3.38 -20.78 2.74
N TYR A 134 3.17 -19.75 1.91
CA TYR A 134 4.03 -18.56 1.84
C TYR A 134 3.54 -17.41 2.74
N PHE A 135 2.25 -17.39 3.04
CA PHE A 135 1.54 -16.39 3.82
C PHE A 135 0.61 -17.08 4.83
N PRO A 136 1.16 -17.55 5.96
CA PRO A 136 0.39 -18.37 6.92
C PRO A 136 -0.74 -17.61 7.63
N THR A 137 -0.73 -16.28 7.57
CA THR A 137 -1.74 -15.42 8.19
C THR A 137 -2.10 -14.26 7.26
N PRO A 138 -3.26 -13.60 7.46
CA PRO A 138 -3.61 -12.38 6.74
C PRO A 138 -2.52 -11.31 6.85
N VAL A 139 -1.98 -11.10 8.05
CA VAL A 139 -0.90 -10.13 8.29
C VAL A 139 0.34 -10.47 7.47
N ALA A 140 0.72 -11.75 7.40
CA ALA A 140 1.86 -12.18 6.59
C ALA A 140 1.67 -11.84 5.10
N LEU A 141 0.45 -11.99 4.58
CA LEU A 141 0.12 -11.57 3.21
C LEU A 141 0.22 -10.05 3.06
N CYS A 142 -0.60 -9.29 3.78
CA CYS A 142 -0.77 -7.87 3.52
C CYS A 142 0.51 -7.06 3.77
N GLU A 143 1.29 -7.41 4.80
CA GLU A 143 2.54 -6.72 5.11
C GLU A 143 3.73 -7.26 4.30
N GLY A 144 3.78 -8.57 4.06
CA GLY A 144 4.93 -9.22 3.42
C GLY A 144 4.98 -9.07 1.91
N LEU A 145 3.83 -9.22 1.25
CA LEU A 145 3.69 -9.30 -0.21
C LEU A 145 4.41 -8.15 -0.92
N TRP A 146 4.13 -6.91 -0.50
CA TRP A 146 4.69 -5.70 -1.10
C TRP A 146 5.78 -5.04 -0.28
N SER A 147 6.50 -5.79 0.57
CA SER A 147 7.60 -5.26 1.40
C SER A 147 7.19 -4.07 2.28
N HIS A 148 6.19 -4.28 3.14
CA HIS A 148 5.66 -3.28 4.08
C HIS A 148 5.03 -2.04 3.41
N SER A 149 4.44 -2.20 2.22
CA SER A 149 3.51 -1.17 1.71
C SER A 149 2.34 -0.96 2.68
N TYR A 150 1.85 -2.06 3.26
CA TYR A 150 0.81 -2.04 4.29
C TYR A 150 1.39 -2.46 5.64
N LYS A 151 0.74 -1.93 6.67
CA LYS A 151 0.77 -2.41 8.04
C LYS A 151 -0.68 -2.66 8.45
N VAL A 152 -1.01 -3.87 8.87
CA VAL A 152 -2.42 -4.19 9.17
C VAL A 152 -2.84 -3.46 10.45
N SER A 153 -3.95 -2.74 10.36
CA SER A 153 -4.53 -2.03 11.49
C SER A 153 -5.45 -2.93 12.29
N ASN A 154 -5.47 -2.79 13.61
CA ASN A 154 -6.44 -3.48 14.47
C ASN A 154 -7.86 -2.87 14.41
N TYR A 155 -7.97 -1.69 13.80
CA TYR A 155 -9.25 -1.01 13.61
C TYR A 155 -10.09 -1.69 12.53
N SER A 156 -11.39 -1.73 12.77
CA SER A 156 -12.36 -2.18 11.77
C SER A 156 -12.62 -1.14 10.69
N ARG A 157 -13.10 -1.61 9.54
CA ARG A 157 -13.73 -0.78 8.51
C ARG A 157 -14.76 0.17 9.13
N GLY A 158 -14.82 1.40 8.63
CA GLY A 158 -15.71 2.46 9.12
C GLY A 158 -15.25 3.19 10.39
N SER A 159 -14.12 2.79 10.99
CA SER A 159 -13.60 3.44 12.20
C SER A 159 -13.02 4.85 12.00
N GLY A 160 -12.76 5.26 10.76
CA GLY A 160 -12.00 6.47 10.46
C GLY A 160 -10.49 6.35 10.80
N ARG A 161 -10.00 5.15 11.15
CA ARG A 161 -8.61 4.92 11.61
C ARG A 161 -7.83 3.88 10.81
N CYS A 162 -8.39 3.39 9.72
CA CYS A 162 -7.72 2.47 8.80
C CYS A 162 -8.17 2.73 7.37
N ILE A 163 -7.27 2.51 6.42
CA ILE A 163 -7.53 2.64 4.99
C ILE A 163 -8.32 1.43 4.51
N GLN A 164 -9.41 1.70 3.80
CA GLN A 164 -10.25 0.72 3.14
C GLN A 164 -9.85 0.63 1.68
N MET A 165 -9.55 -0.59 1.21
CA MET A 165 -9.28 -0.88 -0.19
C MET A 165 -10.58 -1.05 -0.97
N TRP A 166 -11.60 -1.62 -0.32
CA TRP A 166 -12.96 -1.75 -0.85
C TRP A 166 -13.90 -0.72 -0.21
N PHE A 167 -14.68 0.03 -0.98
CA PHE A 167 -15.71 0.93 -0.45
C PHE A 167 -16.78 1.26 -1.50
N ASP A 168 -17.97 1.62 -1.02
CA ASP A 168 -19.07 2.08 -1.87
C ASP A 168 -18.97 3.60 -2.08
N SER A 169 -18.65 4.01 -3.31
CA SER A 169 -18.51 5.43 -3.65
C SER A 169 -19.82 6.25 -3.58
N ALA A 170 -20.98 5.58 -3.54
CA ALA A 170 -22.26 6.26 -3.29
C ALA A 170 -22.31 6.85 -1.87
N GLN A 171 -21.59 6.24 -0.92
CA GLN A 171 -21.48 6.68 0.48
C GLN A 171 -20.27 7.61 0.72
N GLY A 172 -19.54 7.97 -0.34
CA GLY A 172 -18.31 8.76 -0.24
C GLY A 172 -17.05 7.92 -0.09
N ASN A 173 -15.89 8.58 -0.07
CA ASN A 173 -14.60 7.91 0.11
C ASN A 173 -14.21 7.96 1.60
N PRO A 174 -14.23 6.83 2.33
CA PRO A 174 -13.94 6.82 3.77
C PRO A 174 -12.47 7.15 4.08
N ASN A 175 -11.57 7.03 3.11
CA ASN A 175 -10.14 7.25 3.31
C ASN A 175 -9.77 8.74 3.44
N GLU A 176 -10.66 9.66 3.04
CA GLU A 176 -10.45 11.09 3.22
C GLU A 176 -10.32 11.47 4.71
N GLU A 177 -11.23 10.95 5.55
CA GLU A 177 -11.20 11.16 6.99
C GLU A 177 -9.94 10.53 7.62
N VAL A 178 -9.61 9.30 7.20
CA VAL A 178 -8.44 8.57 7.70
C VAL A 178 -7.16 9.34 7.40
N ALA A 179 -6.99 9.83 6.16
CA ALA A 179 -5.83 10.61 5.77
C ALA A 179 -5.73 11.92 6.55
N ARG A 180 -6.86 12.63 6.75
CA ARG A 180 -6.92 13.85 7.55
C ARG A 180 -6.51 13.60 8.99
N PHE A 181 -6.99 12.52 9.60
CA PHE A 181 -6.65 12.13 10.96
C PHE A 181 -5.14 11.90 11.11
N TYR A 182 -4.55 11.04 10.26
CA TYR A 182 -3.13 10.72 10.37
C TYR A 182 -2.21 11.89 9.99
N ALA A 183 -2.60 12.73 9.04
CA ALA A 183 -1.87 13.96 8.73
C ALA A 183 -1.80 14.87 9.98
N ALA A 184 -2.92 15.07 10.68
CA ALA A 184 -2.96 15.88 11.89
C ALA A 184 -2.07 15.32 13.01
N VAL A 185 -2.14 14.01 13.28
CA VAL A 185 -1.31 13.35 14.30
C VAL A 185 0.19 13.49 13.97
N MET A 186 0.57 13.33 12.71
CA MET A 186 1.98 13.47 12.31
C MET A 186 2.48 14.90 12.47
N HIS A 187 1.65 15.91 12.19
CA HIS A 187 2.00 17.32 12.42
C HIS A 187 2.18 17.64 13.91
N VAL A 188 1.31 17.13 14.79
CA VAL A 188 1.44 17.32 16.24
C VAL A 188 2.75 16.71 16.75
N ASN A 189 3.05 15.46 16.38
CA ASN A 189 4.28 14.79 16.82
C ASN A 189 5.55 15.51 16.34
N ALA A 190 5.54 16.07 15.12
CA ALA A 190 6.65 16.88 14.62
C ALA A 190 6.81 18.18 15.45
N GLY A 191 5.70 18.84 15.80
CA GLY A 191 5.68 20.05 16.63
C GLY A 191 6.20 19.81 18.06
N GLU A 192 5.86 18.69 18.68
CA GLU A 192 6.37 18.30 20.00
C GLU A 192 7.86 17.98 19.98
N MET A 193 8.35 17.29 18.93
CA MET A 193 9.78 17.03 18.75
C MET A 193 10.59 18.33 18.61
N LEU A 194 10.08 19.31 17.85
CA LEU A 194 10.71 20.62 17.69
C LEU A 194 10.74 21.42 19.01
N HIS A 195 9.66 21.39 19.79
CA HIS A 195 9.65 22.04 21.12
C HIS A 195 10.58 21.35 22.11
N GLY A 196 10.67 20.02 22.10
CA GLY A 196 11.59 19.26 22.94
C GLY A 196 13.07 19.57 22.63
N ILE A 197 13.43 19.66 21.34
CA ILE A 197 14.78 20.05 20.92
C ILE A 197 15.08 21.52 21.29
N GLY A 198 14.12 22.43 21.12
CA GLY A 198 14.27 23.82 21.51
C GLY A 198 14.56 23.99 23.01
N GLY A 199 13.81 23.28 23.86
CA GLY A 199 14.04 23.27 25.31
C GLY A 199 15.40 22.70 25.71
N LEU A 200 15.87 21.67 25.01
CA LEU A 200 17.19 21.06 25.25
C LEU A 200 18.35 22.00 24.85
N LEU A 201 18.21 22.71 23.73
CA LEU A 201 19.22 23.67 23.27
C LEU A 201 19.29 24.91 24.18
N LEU A 202 18.14 25.40 24.65
CA LEU A 202 18.07 26.51 25.62
C LEU A 202 18.72 26.16 26.96
N SER A 203 18.47 24.94 27.46
CA SER A 203 19.09 24.47 28.71
C SER A 203 20.60 24.28 28.58
N LEU A 204 21.07 23.72 27.45
CA LEU A 204 22.51 23.62 27.15
C LEU A 204 23.19 25.00 27.05
N ALA A 205 22.53 25.99 26.43
CA ALA A 205 23.06 27.36 26.35
C ALA A 205 23.16 28.03 27.73
N LEU A 206 22.15 27.87 28.58
CA LEU A 206 22.17 28.37 29.97
C LEU A 206 23.28 27.72 30.80
N MET A 207 23.47 26.41 30.69
CA MET A 207 24.55 25.70 31.37
C MET A 207 25.92 26.20 30.91
N LEU A 208 26.12 26.46 29.62
CA LEU A 208 27.36 27.00 29.08
C LEU A 208 27.64 28.43 29.57
N GLN A 209 26.62 29.28 29.67
CA GLN A 209 26.75 30.63 30.20
C GLN A 209 27.11 30.64 31.69
N LEU A 210 26.49 29.77 32.50
CA LEU A 210 26.81 29.61 33.91
C LEU A 210 28.24 29.11 34.14
N TRP A 211 28.76 28.26 33.23
CA TRP A 211 30.13 27.75 33.28
C TRP A 211 31.19 28.79 32.90
N LEU A 212 30.84 29.78 32.08
CA LEU A 212 31.74 30.86 31.66
C LEU A 212 31.79 32.04 32.65
N LEU A 213 30.82 32.12 33.56
CA LEU A 213 30.65 33.21 34.53
C LEU A 213 31.11 32.84 35.96
N GLY A 214 31.53 31.60 36.21
CA GLY A 214 32.08 31.10 37.47
C GLY A 214 33.54 30.69 37.33
#